data_AF-A0A942AHZ8-F1
#
_entry.id   AF-A0A942AHZ8-F1
#
_cell.length_a   1.000
_cell.length_b   1.000
_cell.length_c   1.000
_cell.angle_alpha   90.00
_cell.angle_beta   90.00
_cell.angle_gamma   90.00
#
_symmetry.space_group_name_H-M   'P 1'
#
loop_
_entity.id
_entity.type
_entity.pdbx_description
1 polymer ?
#
loop_
_entity_poly.entity_id
_entity_poly.type
_entity_poly.pdbx_seq_one_letter_code
_entity_poly.pdbx_strand_id
1 'polypeptide(L)'
;MKATLERILSSFVTTIVLLLLYGFGLAVATFIEKYHGTAAAKAMIYYSPLFFLLQFLLVVNFIVIAVKYQYCKLHRWGLMVVHTSFIIILLGALTSFQFGEEGILHIREGESTDQIAVRQGDLTTFHTLPFTVELVKFTLTRYPGSSSPSSYESELLVHVDGKTRHEHVFMNNVLDVKGYRFFQASYDPDEQGTVLSVNRDVAGRNITYTGYLLLVIGLILSLVGKNSRFMALSRRLKEFRSVAQSATMVIALLALSVSVNAKEETSSMLDAVQKYAVSPEHAAKFGALPIQSHSGRMMPINTFSSEILRKLHKSDKIGNLNSDQFLLSLLSMPDMWMRVPFIALSNKELANYYDLTDGECAYLQAFDNKGDYKLQQKLEEAYNKMPAERTRFDKDLLKLDEQINIFHQLINYQMLNLFPKEDDPNHKWYAPGDDLSEFAGKDSMFVSRIMGWYLAEVQDALQGGDWSKANEVIDMISTYQQAKNKTLDISPKKIETELKYNKMDVFRQCKKGYLILGGLMLVLSFAMLFKQQKWMKAGLWIVGIGVLAVFLLHMYGMGMRWYIAGYAPWSNSYETMVYVAWATVLAGLLFVRRST
;
A
#
# COMPACT_ATOMS: atom_id res chain seq x y z
N MET A 1 -22.63 -38.20 30.57
CA MET A 1 -22.29 -36.76 30.41
C MET A 1 -20.79 -36.52 30.19
N LYS A 2 -19.88 -36.98 31.09
CA LYS A 2 -18.41 -36.82 30.92
C LYS A 2 -17.86 -37.36 29.59
N ALA A 3 -18.21 -38.60 29.22
CA ALA A 3 -17.76 -39.22 27.96
C ALA A 3 -18.26 -38.48 26.70
N THR A 4 -19.43 -37.86 26.77
CA THR A 4 -20.01 -37.08 25.65
C THR A 4 -19.29 -35.75 25.49
N LEU A 5 -18.99 -35.07 26.60
CA LEU A 5 -18.28 -33.79 26.60
C LEU A 5 -16.83 -33.94 26.12
N GLU A 6 -16.13 -34.97 26.60
CA GLU A 6 -14.78 -35.29 26.15
C GLU A 6 -14.73 -35.60 24.65
N ARG A 7 -15.72 -36.36 24.15
CA ARG A 7 -15.83 -36.69 22.73
C ARG A 7 -16.09 -35.46 21.86
N ILE A 8 -16.88 -34.49 22.34
CA ILE A 8 -17.13 -33.23 21.62
C ILE A 8 -15.88 -32.34 21.64
N LEU A 9 -15.25 -32.14 22.79
CA LEU A 9 -14.07 -31.26 22.92
C LEU A 9 -12.83 -31.82 22.23
N SER A 10 -12.78 -33.11 21.95
CA SER A 10 -11.64 -33.78 21.31
C SER A 10 -11.83 -34.09 19.82
N SER A 11 -12.83 -33.45 19.18
CA SER A 11 -13.17 -33.66 17.77
C SER A 11 -12.60 -32.57 16.87
N PHE A 12 -12.05 -32.97 15.72
CA PHE A 12 -11.65 -32.04 14.65
C PHE A 12 -12.84 -31.28 14.04
N VAL A 13 -14.05 -31.85 14.08
CA VAL A 13 -15.25 -31.15 13.63
C VAL A 13 -15.52 -29.96 14.53
N THR A 14 -15.39 -30.14 15.84
CA THR A 14 -15.51 -29.06 16.83
C THR A 14 -14.46 -27.98 16.57
N THR A 15 -13.22 -28.36 16.25
CA THR A 15 -12.18 -27.40 15.84
C THR A 15 -12.63 -26.53 14.66
N ILE A 16 -13.13 -27.16 13.59
CA ILE A 16 -13.58 -26.45 12.38
C ILE A 16 -14.74 -25.51 12.72
N VAL A 17 -15.73 -25.99 13.48
CA VAL A 17 -16.89 -25.17 13.89
C VAL A 17 -16.44 -23.96 14.70
N LEU A 18 -15.57 -24.15 15.70
CA LEU A 18 -15.06 -23.05 16.53
C LEU A 18 -14.24 -22.05 15.70
N LEU A 19 -13.42 -22.52 14.75
CA LEU A 19 -12.67 -21.65 13.84
C LEU A 19 -13.57 -20.87 12.89
N LEU A 20 -14.65 -21.47 12.37
CA LEU A 20 -15.62 -20.78 11.52
C LEU A 20 -16.39 -19.71 12.30
N LEU A 21 -16.83 -20.02 13.52
CA LEU A 21 -17.45 -19.04 14.41
C LEU A 21 -16.48 -17.90 14.73
N TYR A 22 -15.21 -18.21 14.97
CA TYR A 22 -14.18 -17.21 15.24
C TYR A 22 -13.97 -16.29 14.03
N GLY A 23 -13.81 -16.87 12.83
CA GLY A 23 -13.70 -16.13 11.58
C GLY A 23 -14.92 -15.27 11.27
N PHE A 24 -16.13 -15.78 11.52
CA PHE A 24 -17.37 -15.01 11.39
C PHE A 24 -17.41 -13.83 12.36
N GLY A 25 -17.04 -14.04 13.63
CA GLY A 25 -16.95 -12.97 14.63
C GLY A 25 -15.97 -11.87 14.22
N LEU A 26 -14.80 -12.23 13.69
CA LEU A 26 -13.83 -11.26 13.15
C LEU A 26 -14.38 -10.47 11.94
N ALA A 27 -15.11 -11.14 11.05
CA ALA A 27 -15.76 -10.47 9.92
C ALA A 27 -16.82 -9.47 10.39
N VAL A 28 -17.68 -9.86 11.34
CA VAL A 28 -18.67 -8.97 11.96
C VAL A 28 -17.99 -7.78 12.64
N ALA A 29 -16.91 -8.02 13.39
CA ALA A 29 -16.13 -6.95 14.03
C ALA A 29 -15.59 -5.94 13.01
N THR A 30 -15.16 -6.40 11.84
CA THR A 30 -14.67 -5.53 10.75
C THR A 30 -15.79 -4.61 10.21
N PHE A 31 -17.01 -5.12 10.08
CA PHE A 31 -18.16 -4.30 9.68
C PHE A 31 -18.57 -3.32 10.79
N ILE A 32 -18.57 -3.76 12.04
CA ILE A 32 -18.85 -2.89 13.18
C ILE A 32 -17.82 -1.77 13.25
N GLU A 33 -16.53 -2.07 13.11
CA GLU A 33 -15.46 -1.07 13.10
C GLU A 33 -15.67 -0.06 11.98
N LYS A 34 -16.06 -0.54 10.79
CA LYS A 34 -16.33 0.31 9.62
C LYS A 34 -17.45 1.32 9.88
N TYR A 35 -18.54 0.94 10.55
CA TYR A 35 -19.75 1.77 10.70
C TYR A 35 -19.89 2.45 12.06
N HIS A 36 -19.29 1.90 13.11
CA HIS A 36 -19.44 2.36 14.50
C HIS A 36 -18.08 2.66 15.19
N GLY A 37 -16.96 2.50 14.47
CA GLY A 37 -15.62 2.82 14.96
C GLY A 37 -14.96 1.71 15.77
N THR A 38 -13.66 1.85 15.98
CA THR A 38 -12.81 0.83 16.63
C THR A 38 -13.21 0.57 18.09
N ALA A 39 -13.63 1.60 18.82
CA ALA A 39 -14.08 1.45 20.22
C ALA A 39 -15.31 0.53 20.33
N ALA A 40 -16.27 0.67 19.42
CA ALA A 40 -17.46 -0.17 19.38
C ALA A 40 -17.13 -1.63 19.03
N ALA A 41 -16.22 -1.85 18.06
CA ALA A 41 -15.77 -3.20 17.70
C ALA A 41 -15.04 -3.89 18.87
N LYS A 42 -14.20 -3.14 19.60
CA LYS A 42 -13.54 -3.60 20.83
C LYS A 42 -14.55 -4.03 21.89
N ALA A 43 -15.50 -3.17 22.22
CA ALA A 43 -16.49 -3.43 23.27
C ALA A 43 -17.46 -4.57 22.91
N MET A 44 -17.96 -4.61 21.67
CA MET A 44 -19.02 -5.57 21.29
C MET A 44 -18.50 -6.96 20.94
N ILE A 45 -17.31 -7.06 20.35
CA ILE A 45 -16.78 -8.34 19.86
C ILE A 45 -15.47 -8.69 20.58
N TYR A 46 -14.40 -7.93 20.37
CA TYR A 46 -13.05 -8.36 20.76
C TYR A 46 -12.89 -8.59 22.26
N TYR A 47 -13.53 -7.76 23.08
CA TYR A 47 -13.47 -7.87 24.55
C TYR A 47 -14.75 -8.45 25.16
N SER A 48 -15.63 -9.03 24.33
CA SER A 48 -16.85 -9.65 24.83
C SER A 48 -16.54 -10.96 25.55
N PRO A 49 -17.22 -11.29 26.67
CA PRO A 49 -17.04 -12.56 27.37
C PRO A 49 -17.28 -13.78 26.47
N LEU A 50 -18.18 -13.66 25.49
CA LEU A 50 -18.47 -14.73 24.54
C LEU A 50 -17.29 -14.99 23.60
N PHE A 51 -16.60 -13.95 23.15
CA PHE A 51 -15.44 -14.09 22.29
C PHE A 51 -14.24 -14.67 23.05
N PHE A 52 -14.04 -14.26 24.31
CA PHE A 52 -13.07 -14.91 25.20
C PHE A 52 -13.40 -16.39 25.45
N LEU A 53 -14.68 -16.72 25.68
CA LEU A 53 -15.12 -18.11 25.81
C LEU A 53 -14.80 -18.92 24.55
N LEU A 54 -15.05 -18.36 23.37
CA LEU A 54 -14.73 -18.99 22.10
C LEU A 54 -13.24 -19.26 21.93
N GLN A 55 -12.38 -18.29 22.26
CA GLN A 55 -10.92 -18.45 22.25
C GLN A 55 -10.45 -19.50 23.27
N PHE A 56 -11.03 -19.51 24.47
CA PHE A 56 -10.74 -20.50 25.49
C PHE A 56 -11.11 -21.91 25.02
N LEU A 57 -12.29 -22.08 24.42
CA LEU A 57 -12.74 -23.36 23.86
C LEU A 57 -11.81 -23.85 22.74
N LEU A 58 -11.29 -22.95 21.90
CA LEU A 58 -10.27 -23.30 20.91
C LEU A 58 -8.98 -23.82 21.56
N VAL A 59 -8.46 -23.13 22.58
CA VAL A 59 -7.26 -23.56 23.31
C VAL A 59 -7.46 -24.94 23.95
N VAL A 60 -8.58 -25.15 24.65
CA VAL A 60 -8.91 -26.44 25.26
C VAL A 60 -9.01 -27.53 24.19
N ASN A 61 -9.72 -27.25 23.09
CA ASN A 61 -9.86 -28.19 21.99
C ASN A 61 -8.50 -28.58 21.39
N PHE A 62 -7.60 -27.62 21.16
CA PHE A 62 -6.25 -27.88 20.65
C PHE A 62 -5.41 -28.74 21.61
N ILE A 63 -5.45 -28.45 22.91
CA ILE A 63 -4.72 -29.24 23.93
C ILE A 63 -5.25 -30.68 23.97
N VAL A 64 -6.58 -30.84 24.07
CA VAL A 64 -7.22 -32.15 24.17
C VAL A 64 -6.95 -32.99 22.92
N ILE A 65 -6.99 -32.38 21.72
CA ILE A 65 -6.63 -33.06 20.47
C ILE A 65 -5.16 -33.50 20.47
N ALA A 66 -4.24 -32.62 20.88
CA ALA A 66 -2.82 -32.96 20.92
C ALA A 66 -2.52 -34.15 21.84
N VAL A 67 -3.19 -34.21 23.00
CA VAL A 67 -3.09 -35.31 23.97
C VAL A 67 -3.75 -36.59 23.46
N LYS A 68 -5.03 -36.53 23.05
CA LYS A 68 -5.79 -37.70 22.60
C LYS A 68 -5.15 -38.40 21.41
N TYR A 69 -4.66 -37.63 20.45
CA TYR A 69 -3.99 -38.16 19.27
C TYR A 69 -2.47 -38.31 19.46
N GLN A 70 -1.97 -38.16 20.69
CA GLN A 70 -0.60 -38.45 21.11
C GLN A 70 0.45 -37.87 20.15
N TYR A 71 0.32 -36.58 19.81
CA TYR A 71 1.19 -35.95 18.79
C TYR A 71 2.69 -36.10 19.09
N CYS A 72 3.06 -36.03 20.37
CA CYS A 72 4.44 -36.26 20.82
C CYS A 72 4.91 -37.70 20.55
N LYS A 73 4.15 -38.71 20.98
CA LYS A 73 4.53 -40.13 20.81
C LYS A 73 4.58 -40.53 19.34
N LEU A 74 3.65 -40.01 18.54
CA LEU A 74 3.58 -40.28 17.10
C LEU A 74 4.51 -39.39 16.26
N HIS A 75 5.39 -38.60 16.89
CA HIS A 75 6.36 -37.73 16.22
C HIS A 75 5.71 -36.78 15.18
N ARG A 76 4.49 -36.32 15.46
CA ARG A 76 3.73 -35.39 14.60
C ARG A 76 4.12 -33.93 14.89
N TRP A 77 5.42 -33.66 14.85
CA TRP A 77 6.01 -32.37 15.25
C TRP A 77 5.40 -31.18 14.52
N GLY A 78 5.15 -31.28 13.20
CA GLY A 78 4.53 -30.19 12.45
C GLY A 78 3.15 -29.79 12.99
N LEU A 79 2.25 -30.75 13.20
CA LEU A 79 0.93 -30.48 13.76
C LEU A 79 1.01 -29.96 15.18
N MET A 80 1.92 -30.51 16.00
CA MET A 80 2.13 -30.06 17.37
C MET A 80 2.58 -28.60 17.43
N VAL A 81 3.53 -28.21 16.58
CA VAL A 81 4.03 -26.83 16.51
C VAL A 81 2.93 -25.88 16.03
N VAL A 82 2.11 -26.27 15.05
CA VAL A 82 0.95 -25.45 14.59
C VAL A 82 -0.08 -25.23 15.70
N HIS A 83 -0.44 -26.26 16.46
CA HIS A 83 -1.42 -26.09 17.55
C HIS A 83 -0.82 -25.24 18.68
N THR A 84 0.45 -25.48 19.02
CA THR A 84 1.18 -24.69 20.02
C THR A 84 1.28 -23.22 19.59
N SER A 85 1.52 -22.94 18.30
CA SER A 85 1.57 -21.57 17.79
C SER A 85 0.25 -20.84 17.93
N PHE A 86 -0.89 -21.49 17.66
CA PHE A 86 -2.20 -20.87 17.86
C PHE A 86 -2.46 -20.55 19.33
N ILE A 87 -2.07 -21.45 20.24
CA ILE A 87 -2.18 -21.20 21.68
C ILE A 87 -1.30 -20.00 22.07
N ILE A 88 -0.07 -19.93 21.58
CA ILE A 88 0.84 -18.80 21.85
C ILE A 88 0.28 -17.48 21.29
N ILE A 89 -0.30 -17.48 20.09
CA ILE A 89 -0.93 -16.28 19.50
C ILE A 89 -2.11 -15.82 20.36
N LEU A 90 -2.98 -16.73 20.79
CA LEU A 90 -4.12 -16.40 21.67
C LEU A 90 -3.66 -15.93 23.06
N LEU A 91 -2.61 -16.53 23.62
CA LEU A 91 -2.00 -16.08 24.86
C LEU A 91 -1.36 -14.70 24.71
N GLY A 92 -0.73 -14.41 23.57
CA GLY A 92 -0.19 -13.11 23.24
C GLY A 92 -1.28 -12.05 23.18
N ALA A 93 -2.38 -12.33 22.48
CA ALA A 93 -3.55 -11.43 22.43
C ALA A 93 -4.18 -11.20 23.83
N LEU A 94 -4.29 -12.24 24.65
CA LEU A 94 -4.76 -12.12 26.03
C LEU A 94 -3.79 -11.27 26.89
N THR A 95 -2.48 -11.44 26.69
CA THR A 95 -1.46 -10.65 27.36
C THR A 95 -1.55 -9.18 26.95
N SER A 96 -1.72 -8.89 25.65
CA SER A 96 -1.94 -7.53 25.15
C SER A 96 -3.22 -6.92 25.72
N PHE A 97 -4.29 -7.70 25.86
CA PHE A 97 -5.53 -7.22 26.50
C PHE A 97 -5.34 -6.89 27.98
N GLN A 98 -4.59 -7.71 28.71
CA GLN A 98 -4.46 -7.60 30.17
C GLN A 98 -3.40 -6.58 30.61
N PHE A 99 -2.33 -6.43 29.83
CA PHE A 99 -1.15 -5.65 30.19
C PHE A 99 -0.78 -4.57 29.16
N GLY A 100 -1.47 -4.53 28.01
CA GLY A 100 -1.28 -3.51 27.01
C GLY A 100 -1.87 -2.18 27.48
N GLU A 101 -1.10 -1.11 27.32
CA GLU A 101 -1.57 0.25 27.58
C GLU A 101 -1.69 1.00 26.25
N GLU A 102 -2.83 1.64 26.04
CA GLU A 102 -3.07 2.53 24.90
C GLU A 102 -3.57 3.87 25.44
N GLY A 103 -2.94 4.95 25.04
CA GLY A 103 -3.29 6.28 25.50
C GLY A 103 -2.89 7.35 24.50
N ILE A 104 -3.09 8.59 24.90
CA ILE A 104 -2.78 9.79 24.14
C ILE A 104 -1.92 10.70 25.01
N LEU A 105 -0.88 11.24 24.41
CA LEU A 105 -0.06 12.29 24.99
C LEU A 105 -0.40 13.58 24.25
N HIS A 106 -0.93 14.57 24.95
CA HIS A 106 -1.14 15.92 24.42
C HIS A 106 -0.18 16.87 25.14
N ILE A 107 0.59 17.63 24.38
CA ILE A 107 1.61 18.55 24.89
C ILE A 107 1.63 19.80 24.02
N ARG A 108 1.73 20.98 24.62
CA ARG A 108 1.95 22.25 23.90
C ARG A 108 3.41 22.68 23.92
N GLU A 109 3.80 23.54 23.00
CA GLU A 109 5.18 24.02 22.87
C GLU A 109 5.68 24.65 24.18
N GLY A 110 6.87 24.22 24.62
CA GLY A 110 7.48 24.61 25.89
C GLY A 110 6.90 23.89 27.11
N GLU A 111 5.85 23.07 26.96
CA GLU A 111 5.33 22.25 28.04
C GLU A 111 6.07 20.91 28.10
N SER A 112 6.20 20.41 29.33
CA SER A 112 6.71 19.08 29.62
C SER A 112 5.68 18.30 30.42
N THR A 113 5.48 17.04 30.09
CA THR A 113 4.59 16.15 30.84
C THR A 113 5.16 14.74 30.90
N ASP A 114 4.83 14.05 31.97
CA ASP A 114 5.05 12.62 32.15
C ASP A 114 3.71 11.87 32.15
N GLN A 115 2.59 12.47 31.75
CA GLN A 115 1.27 11.84 31.85
C GLN A 115 0.64 11.58 30.48
N ILE A 116 0.12 10.37 30.30
CA ILE A 116 -0.72 10.02 29.15
C ILE A 116 -2.18 9.89 29.59
N ALA A 117 -3.10 10.36 28.74
CA ALA A 117 -4.53 10.16 28.88
C ALA A 117 -4.93 8.79 28.29
N VAL A 118 -5.44 7.90 29.13
CA VAL A 118 -5.95 6.58 28.75
C VAL A 118 -7.48 6.62 28.81
N ARG A 119 -8.12 6.43 27.66
CA ARG A 119 -9.58 6.43 27.53
C ARG A 119 -10.13 5.02 27.62
N GLN A 120 -11.00 4.77 28.60
CA GLN A 120 -11.66 3.50 28.81
C GLN A 120 -13.19 3.71 28.83
N GLY A 121 -13.82 3.55 27.66
CA GLY A 121 -15.22 3.95 27.46
C GLY A 121 -15.37 5.48 27.52
N ASP A 122 -16.22 5.96 28.43
CA ASP A 122 -16.46 7.39 28.64
C ASP A 122 -15.54 8.01 29.72
N LEU A 123 -14.76 7.17 30.42
CA LEU A 123 -13.83 7.62 31.46
C LEU A 123 -12.44 7.87 30.87
N THR A 124 -11.84 9.01 31.22
CA THR A 124 -10.44 9.33 30.91
C THR A 124 -9.64 9.28 32.21
N THR A 125 -8.58 8.48 32.20
CA THR A 125 -7.66 8.32 33.33
C THR A 125 -6.27 8.76 32.90
N PHE A 126 -5.46 9.28 33.83
CA PHE A 126 -4.08 9.70 33.52
C PHE A 126 -3.10 8.70 34.11
N HIS A 127 -2.16 8.23 33.28
CA HIS A 127 -1.11 7.30 33.67
C HIS A 127 0.25 7.98 33.58
N THR A 128 1.08 7.85 34.62
CA THR A 128 2.41 8.44 34.68
C THR A 128 3.44 7.54 33.97
N LEU A 129 4.19 8.15 33.06
CA LEU A 129 5.32 7.59 32.33
C LEU A 129 6.58 7.57 33.21
N PRO A 130 7.51 6.63 32.99
CA PRO A 130 8.78 6.58 33.71
C PRO A 130 9.83 7.58 33.17
N PHE A 131 9.40 8.58 32.41
CA PHE A 131 10.22 9.63 31.79
C PHE A 131 9.32 10.82 31.45
N THR A 132 9.93 11.99 31.28
CA THR A 132 9.22 13.22 30.90
C THR A 132 9.46 13.50 29.42
N VAL A 133 8.42 13.96 28.73
CA VAL A 133 8.47 14.41 27.34
C VAL A 133 8.15 15.90 27.31
N GLU A 134 9.01 16.67 26.65
CA GLU A 134 8.82 18.10 26.40
C GLU A 134 8.67 18.34 24.90
N LEU A 135 7.69 19.16 24.52
CA LEU A 135 7.55 19.61 23.13
C LEU A 135 8.36 20.88 22.93
N VAL A 136 9.45 20.80 22.17
CA VAL A 136 10.27 21.97 21.81
C VAL A 136 9.55 22.80 20.75
N LYS A 137 9.09 22.11 19.71
CA LYS A 137 8.47 22.75 18.55
C LYS A 137 7.55 21.79 17.83
N PHE A 138 6.37 22.25 17.48
CA PHE A 138 5.48 21.61 16.54
C PHE A 138 5.58 22.33 15.19
N THR A 139 5.64 21.57 14.11
CA THR A 139 5.68 22.15 12.76
C THR A 139 4.59 21.51 11.91
N LEU A 140 3.63 22.33 11.49
CA LEU A 140 2.62 21.95 10.51
C LEU A 140 2.99 22.50 9.13
N THR A 141 3.25 21.59 8.19
CA THR A 141 3.42 21.94 6.77
C THR A 141 2.09 21.75 6.06
N ARG A 142 1.72 22.73 5.23
CA ARG A 142 0.49 22.70 4.44
C ARG A 142 0.80 22.62 2.95
N TYR A 143 -0.19 22.16 2.19
CA TYR A 143 -0.16 22.34 0.75
C TYR A 143 -0.14 23.84 0.41
N PRO A 144 0.70 24.29 -0.55
CA PRO A 144 0.76 25.69 -0.94
C PRO A 144 -0.63 26.24 -1.30
N GLY A 145 -0.99 27.40 -0.74
CA GLY A 145 -2.28 28.05 -0.99
C GLY A 145 -3.50 27.38 -0.34
N SER A 146 -3.31 26.34 0.47
CA SER A 146 -4.37 25.59 1.16
C SER A 146 -4.16 25.58 2.67
N SER A 147 -5.25 25.49 3.43
CA SER A 147 -5.23 25.21 4.87
C SER A 147 -4.99 23.73 5.19
N SER A 148 -5.04 22.84 4.18
CA SER A 148 -4.91 21.39 4.37
C SER A 148 -3.47 20.99 4.74
N PRO A 149 -3.29 20.16 5.78
CA PRO A 149 -1.99 19.68 6.23
C PRO A 149 -1.38 18.70 5.22
N SER A 150 -0.15 18.94 4.79
CA SER A 150 0.65 18.00 3.99
C SER A 150 1.51 17.09 4.86
N SER A 151 2.03 17.61 5.96
CA SER A 151 2.77 16.87 7.00
C SER A 151 2.74 17.64 8.30
N TYR A 152 2.85 16.93 9.42
CA TYR A 152 3.02 17.53 10.74
C TYR A 152 4.02 16.72 11.53
N GLU A 153 4.91 17.41 12.23
CA GLU A 153 6.05 16.86 12.96
C GLU A 153 6.24 17.55 14.31
N SER A 154 6.82 16.82 15.25
CA SER A 154 7.06 17.26 16.62
C SER A 154 8.51 17.03 17.01
N GLU A 155 9.17 18.11 17.44
CA GLU A 155 10.48 18.10 18.08
C GLU A 155 10.32 17.88 19.58
N LEU A 156 10.84 16.77 20.09
CA LEU A 156 10.65 16.35 21.46
C LEU A 156 11.98 16.23 22.20
N LEU A 157 12.03 16.75 23.44
CA LEU A 157 13.08 16.38 24.39
C LEU A 157 12.53 15.30 25.32
N VAL A 158 13.22 14.16 25.36
CA VAL A 158 12.87 13.04 26.23
C VAL A 158 13.88 12.97 27.37
N HIS A 159 13.42 13.23 28.58
CA HIS A 159 14.23 13.15 29.80
C HIS A 159 14.06 11.77 30.45
N VAL A 160 15.04 10.90 30.26
CA VAL A 160 15.02 9.51 30.72
C VAL A 160 16.34 9.13 31.37
N ASP A 161 16.28 8.53 32.57
CA ASP A 161 17.44 8.08 33.35
C ASP A 161 18.55 9.15 33.54
N GLY A 162 18.16 10.42 33.70
CA GLY A 162 19.09 11.55 33.86
C GLY A 162 19.78 12.01 32.57
N LYS A 163 19.35 11.52 31.40
CA LYS A 163 19.80 11.97 30.08
C LYS A 163 18.65 12.61 29.31
N THR A 164 18.97 13.65 28.55
CA THR A 164 18.04 14.27 27.60
C THR A 164 18.35 13.80 26.19
N ARG A 165 17.34 13.26 25.49
CA ARG A 165 17.44 12.87 24.09
C ARG A 165 16.58 13.81 23.26
N HIS A 166 17.16 14.37 22.20
CA HIS A 166 16.40 15.12 21.21
C HIS A 166 15.88 14.14 20.15
N GLU A 167 14.57 14.09 19.97
CA GLU A 167 13.88 13.13 19.13
C GLU A 167 12.88 13.84 18.23
N HIS A 168 12.64 13.29 17.04
CA HIS A 168 11.82 13.91 16.00
C HIS A 168 10.71 12.93 15.62
N VAL A 169 9.45 13.27 15.89
CA VAL A 169 8.29 12.38 15.64
C VAL A 169 7.44 12.96 14.52
N PHE A 170 7.23 12.16 13.47
CA PHE A 170 6.45 12.56 12.30
C PHE A 170 5.82 11.33 11.63
N MET A 171 5.07 11.52 10.55
CA MET A 171 4.40 10.42 9.86
C MET A 171 5.40 9.35 9.40
N ASN A 172 5.19 8.10 9.85
CA ASN A 172 6.09 6.94 9.64
C ASN A 172 7.42 6.96 10.40
N ASN A 173 7.67 7.92 11.29
CA ASN A 173 8.80 7.89 12.22
C ASN A 173 8.30 7.85 13.67
N VAL A 174 8.65 6.78 14.39
CA VAL A 174 8.05 6.44 15.69
C VAL A 174 9.12 6.55 16.77
N LEU A 175 8.81 7.26 17.85
CA LEU A 175 9.65 7.30 19.04
C LEU A 175 9.39 6.06 19.90
N ASP A 176 10.45 5.35 20.30
CA ASP A 176 10.39 4.19 21.20
C ASP A 176 11.28 4.41 22.43
N VAL A 177 10.66 4.50 23.60
CA VAL A 177 11.34 4.77 24.88
C VAL A 177 10.74 3.90 25.97
N LYS A 178 11.57 3.08 26.64
CA LYS A 178 11.18 2.16 27.73
C LYS A 178 9.98 1.25 27.36
N GLY A 179 9.81 0.95 26.06
CA GLY A 179 8.72 0.13 25.55
C GLY A 179 7.41 0.89 25.27
N TYR A 180 7.37 2.20 25.50
CA TYR A 180 6.31 3.09 25.03
C TYR A 180 6.64 3.57 23.63
N ARG A 181 5.69 3.41 22.70
CA ARG A 181 5.81 3.83 21.31
C ARG A 181 4.87 5.00 21.05
N PHE A 182 5.42 6.11 20.56
CA PHE A 182 4.70 7.34 20.26
C PHE A 182 4.58 7.53 18.76
N PHE A 183 3.35 7.68 18.29
CA PHE A 183 3.01 7.90 16.90
C PHE A 183 2.36 9.27 16.77
N GLN A 184 2.78 10.06 15.80
CA GLN A 184 2.10 11.31 15.48
C GLN A 184 0.63 11.03 15.08
N ALA A 185 -0.33 11.58 15.81
CA ALA A 185 -1.76 11.27 15.62
C ALA A 185 -2.58 12.46 15.10
N SER A 186 -2.49 13.61 15.77
CA SER A 186 -3.15 14.86 15.40
C SER A 186 -2.43 16.07 16.04
N TYR A 187 -3.05 17.25 16.02
CA TYR A 187 -2.49 18.51 16.51
C TYR A 187 -3.59 19.47 16.98
N ASP A 188 -3.23 20.51 17.71
CA ASP A 188 -4.17 21.53 18.17
C ASP A 188 -4.56 22.51 17.05
N PRO A 189 -5.80 23.04 17.03
CA PRO A 189 -6.25 23.98 16.00
C PRO A 189 -5.42 25.28 15.91
N ASP A 190 -4.74 25.66 16.99
CA ASP A 190 -3.87 26.83 17.05
C ASP A 190 -2.40 26.53 16.70
N GLU A 191 -2.10 25.30 16.27
CA GLU A 191 -0.79 24.85 15.80
C GLU A 191 0.31 24.94 16.86
N GLN A 192 -0.04 25.00 18.13
CA GLN A 192 0.92 25.07 19.24
C GLN A 192 0.98 23.79 20.07
N GLY A 193 0.22 22.76 19.67
CA GLY A 193 0.11 21.51 20.41
C GLY A 193 0.15 20.29 19.51
N THR A 194 0.80 19.25 20.02
CA THR A 194 0.89 17.94 19.38
C THR A 194 0.06 16.92 20.14
N VAL A 195 -0.58 16.02 19.39
CA VAL A 195 -1.29 14.87 19.94
C VAL A 195 -0.60 13.60 19.43
N LEU A 196 0.01 12.85 20.34
CA LEU A 196 0.69 11.60 20.04
C LEU A 196 -0.14 10.43 20.54
N SER A 197 -0.33 9.42 19.69
CA SER A 197 -0.86 8.13 20.12
C SER A 197 0.25 7.32 20.78
N VAL A 198 -0.02 6.81 21.97
CA VAL A 198 0.93 6.06 22.79
C VAL A 198 0.46 4.63 22.95
N ASN A 199 1.35 3.67 22.69
CA ASN A 199 1.08 2.26 22.94
C ASN A 199 2.27 1.62 23.69
N ARG A 200 1.96 0.84 24.73
CA ARG A 200 2.90 -0.07 25.39
C ARG A 200 2.34 -1.49 25.40
N ASP A 201 2.81 -2.29 24.45
CA ASP A 201 2.58 -3.73 24.41
C ASP A 201 3.88 -4.46 24.04
N VAL A 202 4.79 -4.59 25.00
CA VAL A 202 6.07 -5.29 24.78
C VAL A 202 5.87 -6.80 24.87
N ALA A 203 5.19 -7.27 25.92
CA ALA A 203 5.05 -8.70 26.21
C ALA A 203 4.10 -9.39 25.23
N GLY A 204 2.89 -8.86 25.05
CA GLY A 204 1.88 -9.45 24.17
C GLY A 204 2.35 -9.46 22.71
N ARG A 205 2.96 -8.38 22.24
CA ARG A 205 3.62 -8.32 20.92
C ARG A 205 4.69 -9.39 20.75
N ASN A 206 5.63 -9.53 21.69
CA ASN A 206 6.72 -10.51 21.59
C ASN A 206 6.21 -11.96 21.63
N ILE A 207 5.22 -12.25 22.48
CA ILE A 207 4.57 -13.57 22.54
C ILE A 207 3.88 -13.87 21.22
N THR A 208 3.07 -12.93 20.72
CA THR A 208 2.32 -13.10 19.46
C THR A 208 3.26 -13.31 18.28
N TYR A 209 4.36 -12.55 18.19
CA TYR A 209 5.34 -12.68 17.11
C TYR A 209 6.11 -14.00 17.19
N THR A 210 6.41 -14.49 18.39
CA THR A 210 6.96 -15.83 18.60
C THR A 210 5.97 -16.89 18.12
N GLY A 211 4.68 -16.71 18.40
CA GLY A 211 3.60 -17.55 17.88
C GLY A 211 3.55 -17.57 16.35
N TYR A 212 3.61 -16.42 15.69
CA TYR A 212 3.65 -16.35 14.21
C TYR A 212 4.89 -17.04 13.62
N LEU A 213 6.06 -16.86 14.22
CA LEU A 213 7.28 -17.55 13.81
C LEU A 213 7.11 -19.08 13.92
N LEU A 214 6.60 -19.55 15.05
CA LEU A 214 6.31 -20.98 15.26
C LEU A 214 5.26 -21.50 14.30
N LEU A 215 4.23 -20.71 13.97
CA LEU A 215 3.21 -21.09 13.00
C LEU A 215 3.84 -21.36 11.64
N VAL A 216 4.72 -20.47 11.16
CA VAL A 216 5.44 -20.65 9.89
C VAL A 216 6.29 -21.92 9.92
N ILE A 217 7.06 -22.13 11.00
CA ILE A 217 7.86 -23.35 11.17
C ILE A 217 6.97 -24.61 11.17
N GLY A 218 5.86 -24.58 11.92
CA GLY A 218 4.91 -25.67 12.03
C GLY A 218 4.26 -26.02 10.69
N LEU A 219 3.91 -25.01 9.89
CA LEU A 219 3.38 -25.21 8.54
C LEU A 219 4.41 -25.86 7.63
N ILE A 220 5.67 -25.39 7.65
CA ILE A 220 6.77 -26.00 6.87
C ILE A 220 6.98 -27.47 7.30
N LEU A 221 7.07 -27.75 8.60
CA LEU A 221 7.21 -29.11 9.13
C LEU A 221 6.03 -30.01 8.77
N SER A 222 4.82 -29.46 8.75
CA SER A 222 3.61 -30.18 8.34
C SER A 222 3.61 -30.56 6.87
N LEU A 223 4.29 -29.79 6.02
CA LEU A 223 4.44 -30.09 4.59
C LEU A 223 5.59 -31.07 4.33
N VAL A 224 6.76 -30.84 4.94
CA VAL A 224 8.02 -31.55 4.61
C VAL A 224 8.24 -32.82 5.43
N GLY A 225 7.57 -32.97 6.58
CA GLY A 225 7.75 -34.12 7.47
C GLY A 225 7.47 -35.46 6.80
N LYS A 226 8.39 -36.44 6.95
CA LYS A 226 8.29 -37.78 6.33
C LYS A 226 7.00 -38.54 6.68
N ASN A 227 6.43 -38.26 7.86
CA ASN A 227 5.20 -38.86 8.39
C ASN A 227 3.96 -37.95 8.24
N SER A 228 4.06 -36.83 7.52
CA SER A 228 2.93 -35.92 7.35
C SER A 228 1.82 -36.54 6.50
N ARG A 229 0.55 -36.17 6.76
CA ARG A 229 -0.57 -36.54 5.89
C ARG A 229 -0.36 -36.02 4.48
N PHE A 230 0.25 -34.86 4.31
CA PHE A 230 0.56 -34.31 2.99
C PHE A 230 1.54 -35.22 2.23
N MET A 231 2.64 -35.64 2.84
CA MET A 231 3.60 -36.55 2.21
C MET A 231 3.01 -37.96 2.01
N ALA A 232 2.19 -38.44 2.95
CA ALA A 232 1.45 -39.69 2.81
C ALA A 232 0.40 -39.62 1.69
N LEU A 233 -0.32 -38.51 1.56
CA LEU A 233 -1.29 -38.25 0.51
C LEU A 233 -0.59 -38.02 -0.84
N SER A 234 0.58 -37.37 -0.87
CA SER A 234 1.41 -37.21 -2.07
C SER A 234 1.91 -38.58 -2.56
N ARG A 235 2.35 -39.46 -1.65
CA ARG A 235 2.65 -40.87 -1.97
C ARG A 235 1.42 -41.64 -2.45
N ARG A 236 0.25 -41.46 -1.81
CA ARG A 236 -1.01 -42.10 -2.25
C ARG A 236 -1.62 -41.47 -3.50
N LEU A 237 -1.35 -40.22 -3.83
CA LEU A 237 -1.74 -39.54 -5.06
C LEU A 237 -0.96 -40.11 -6.25
N LYS A 238 0.26 -40.60 -6.02
CA LYS A 238 0.97 -41.45 -7.00
C LYS A 238 0.25 -42.79 -7.25
N GLU A 239 -0.52 -43.29 -6.27
CA GLU A 239 -1.24 -44.58 -6.35
C GLU A 239 -2.72 -44.45 -6.77
N PHE A 240 -3.38 -43.31 -6.48
CA PHE A 240 -4.79 -43.06 -6.76
C PHE A 240 -4.97 -41.99 -7.85
N ARG A 241 -4.79 -42.41 -9.10
CA ARG A 241 -5.23 -41.66 -10.29
C ARG A 241 -6.74 -41.75 -10.57
N SER A 242 -7.51 -42.52 -9.80
CA SER A 242 -8.87 -42.93 -10.20
C SER A 242 -10.04 -42.29 -9.42
N VAL A 243 -9.81 -41.51 -8.35
CA VAL A 243 -10.91 -40.98 -7.51
C VAL A 243 -11.01 -39.45 -7.58
N ALA A 244 -10.75 -38.90 -8.77
CA ALA A 244 -10.93 -37.47 -9.07
C ALA A 244 -12.28 -37.18 -9.74
N GLN A 245 -13.34 -37.92 -9.39
CA GLN A 245 -14.65 -37.83 -10.05
C GLN A 245 -15.69 -37.03 -9.27
N SER A 246 -15.47 -36.69 -7.99
CA SER A 246 -16.51 -36.07 -7.14
C SER A 246 -16.25 -34.61 -6.73
N ALA A 247 -15.06 -34.06 -7.02
CA ALA A 247 -14.70 -32.68 -6.65
C ALA A 247 -14.82 -31.68 -7.83
N THR A 248 -15.26 -32.17 -8.99
CA THR A 248 -15.18 -31.49 -10.29
C THR A 248 -16.23 -30.41 -10.52
N MET A 249 -17.36 -30.43 -9.81
CA MET A 249 -18.42 -29.46 -10.08
C MET A 249 -18.25 -28.14 -9.32
N VAL A 250 -17.63 -28.13 -8.14
CA VAL A 250 -17.56 -26.94 -7.28
C VAL A 250 -16.39 -26.00 -7.64
N ILE A 251 -15.25 -26.55 -8.09
CA ILE A 251 -14.06 -25.75 -8.46
C ILE A 251 -14.19 -25.17 -9.88
N ALA A 252 -14.87 -25.87 -10.80
CA ALA A 252 -15.15 -25.36 -12.15
C ALA A 252 -16.19 -24.23 -12.15
N LEU A 253 -17.17 -24.27 -11.22
CA LEU A 253 -18.16 -23.19 -11.04
C LEU A 253 -17.61 -21.93 -10.36
N LEU A 254 -16.53 -22.05 -9.57
CA LEU A 254 -15.85 -20.88 -8.96
C LEU A 254 -14.82 -20.21 -9.90
N ALA A 255 -14.46 -20.84 -11.03
CA ALA A 255 -13.48 -20.33 -11.99
C ALA A 255 -14.10 -19.48 -13.12
N LEU A 256 -15.43 -19.38 -13.21
CA LEU A 256 -16.15 -18.53 -14.15
C LEU A 256 -16.42 -17.15 -13.53
N SER A 257 -15.35 -16.37 -13.33
CA SER A 257 -15.50 -14.93 -13.10
C SER A 257 -15.79 -14.27 -14.45
N VAL A 258 -17.06 -14.05 -14.77
CA VAL A 258 -17.47 -13.21 -15.90
C VAL A 258 -16.94 -11.81 -15.63
N SER A 259 -15.96 -11.39 -16.42
CA SER A 259 -15.51 -10.00 -16.43
C SER A 259 -16.55 -9.21 -17.22
N VAL A 260 -17.40 -8.48 -16.49
CA VAL A 260 -18.27 -7.46 -17.08
C VAL A 260 -17.37 -6.29 -17.42
N ASN A 261 -17.06 -6.10 -18.70
CA ASN A 261 -16.52 -4.84 -19.17
C ASN A 261 -17.65 -3.81 -19.09
N ALA A 262 -17.63 -3.00 -18.04
CA ALA A 262 -18.39 -1.76 -18.03
C ALA A 262 -17.83 -0.89 -19.16
N LYS A 263 -18.71 -0.48 -20.08
CA LYS A 263 -18.41 0.59 -21.02
C LYS A 263 -18.35 1.87 -20.20
N GLU A 264 -17.18 2.47 -20.07
CA GLU A 264 -17.05 3.83 -19.56
C GLU A 264 -17.76 4.77 -20.54
N GLU A 265 -18.78 5.49 -20.07
CA GLU A 265 -19.28 6.67 -20.77
C GLU A 265 -18.23 7.78 -20.59
N THR A 266 -17.46 8.03 -21.64
CA THR A 266 -16.48 9.11 -21.68
C THR A 266 -17.20 10.46 -21.59
N SER A 267 -16.74 11.37 -20.73
CA SER A 267 -17.29 12.72 -20.65
C SER A 267 -16.95 13.52 -21.93
N SER A 268 -17.87 14.40 -22.35
CA SER A 268 -17.69 15.25 -23.56
C SER A 268 -16.44 16.14 -23.51
N MET A 269 -15.98 16.51 -22.31
CA MET A 269 -14.75 17.27 -22.09
C MET A 269 -13.48 16.41 -22.26
N LEU A 270 -13.52 15.13 -21.87
CA LEU A 270 -12.41 14.21 -22.08
C LEU A 270 -12.21 13.91 -23.58
N ASP A 271 -13.28 13.89 -24.36
CA ASP A 271 -13.19 13.80 -25.82
C ASP A 271 -12.55 15.06 -26.44
N ALA A 272 -12.85 16.25 -25.92
CA ALA A 272 -12.27 17.50 -26.38
C ALA A 272 -10.74 17.55 -26.13
N VAL A 273 -10.28 17.12 -24.96
CA VAL A 273 -8.84 17.06 -24.65
C VAL A 273 -8.13 16.00 -25.51
N GLN A 274 -8.76 14.85 -25.73
CA GLN A 274 -8.20 13.78 -26.57
C GLN A 274 -8.08 14.16 -28.04
N LYS A 275 -8.93 15.08 -28.54
CA LYS A 275 -8.81 15.62 -29.90
C LYS A 275 -7.48 16.34 -30.12
N TYR A 276 -6.97 17.01 -29.08
CA TYR A 276 -5.67 17.68 -29.06
C TYR A 276 -4.66 16.85 -28.26
N ALA A 277 -4.49 15.58 -28.64
CA ALA A 277 -3.54 14.68 -28.00
C ALA A 277 -2.10 15.04 -28.37
N VAL A 278 -1.24 15.14 -27.37
CA VAL A 278 0.21 15.27 -27.53
C VAL A 278 0.76 14.07 -28.31
N SER A 279 1.71 14.29 -29.23
CA SER A 279 2.39 13.19 -29.94
C SER A 279 3.04 12.20 -28.96
N PRO A 280 2.83 10.88 -29.11
CA PRO A 280 3.48 9.88 -28.25
C PRO A 280 5.01 9.98 -28.26
N GLU A 281 5.60 10.39 -29.38
CA GLU A 281 7.06 10.54 -29.52
C GLU A 281 7.58 11.74 -28.73
N HIS A 282 6.89 12.89 -28.83
CA HIS A 282 7.24 14.07 -28.04
C HIS A 282 6.99 13.84 -26.55
N ALA A 283 5.86 13.21 -26.19
CA ALA A 283 5.55 12.84 -24.81
C ALA A 283 6.63 11.90 -24.22
N ALA A 284 7.18 10.98 -25.01
CA ALA A 284 8.28 10.12 -24.56
C ALA A 284 9.59 10.89 -24.32
N LYS A 285 9.89 11.93 -25.12
CA LYS A 285 11.03 12.83 -24.88
C LYS A 285 10.84 13.63 -23.59
N PHE A 286 9.65 14.19 -23.37
CA PHE A 286 9.29 14.85 -22.13
C PHE A 286 9.40 13.89 -20.94
N GLY A 287 8.81 12.69 -21.06
CA GLY A 287 8.86 11.63 -20.05
C GLY A 287 10.28 11.17 -19.69
N ALA A 288 11.26 11.36 -20.56
CA ALA A 288 12.65 10.99 -20.33
C ALA A 288 13.44 12.01 -19.49
N LEU A 289 12.93 13.24 -19.32
CA LEU A 289 13.60 14.24 -18.49
C LEU A 289 13.69 13.76 -17.04
N PRO A 290 14.85 13.91 -16.37
CA PRO A 290 14.98 13.63 -14.96
C PRO A 290 14.31 14.71 -14.12
N ILE A 291 13.68 14.29 -13.02
CA ILE A 291 13.20 15.13 -11.94
C ILE A 291 13.63 14.55 -10.59
N GLN A 292 13.64 15.39 -9.56
CA GLN A 292 13.83 14.95 -8.18
C GLN A 292 12.49 14.66 -7.51
N SER A 293 12.28 13.44 -7.02
CA SER A 293 11.10 13.10 -6.23
C SER A 293 11.09 13.83 -4.88
N HIS A 294 9.94 13.86 -4.22
CA HIS A 294 9.84 14.38 -2.84
C HIS A 294 10.73 13.63 -1.83
N SER A 295 11.08 12.37 -2.11
CA SER A 295 12.04 11.59 -1.30
C SER A 295 13.51 11.86 -1.66
N GLY A 296 13.78 12.85 -2.52
CA GLY A 296 15.13 13.17 -3.01
C GLY A 296 15.68 12.25 -4.10
N ARG A 297 14.91 11.25 -4.55
CA ARG A 297 15.36 10.28 -5.56
C ARG A 297 15.22 10.88 -6.96
N MET A 298 16.27 10.78 -7.77
CA MET A 298 16.18 11.09 -9.20
C MET A 298 15.36 10.02 -9.94
N MET A 299 14.40 10.46 -10.75
CA MET A 299 13.53 9.60 -11.56
C MET A 299 13.12 10.30 -12.86
N PRO A 300 12.76 9.56 -13.92
CA PRO A 300 12.18 10.18 -15.11
C PRO A 300 10.79 10.73 -14.83
N ILE A 301 10.40 11.79 -15.54
CA ILE A 301 9.02 12.29 -15.57
C ILE A 301 8.04 11.16 -15.89
N ASN A 302 8.42 10.18 -16.70
CA ASN A 302 7.58 9.02 -17.02
C ASN A 302 7.13 8.20 -15.80
N THR A 303 8.03 7.98 -14.82
CA THR A 303 7.61 7.29 -13.60
C THR A 303 6.67 8.18 -12.79
N PHE A 304 7.00 9.47 -12.69
CA PHE A 304 6.21 10.45 -11.94
C PHE A 304 4.80 10.62 -12.52
N SER A 305 4.67 10.85 -13.83
CA SER A 305 3.40 10.98 -14.54
C SER A 305 2.52 9.75 -14.32
N SER A 306 3.14 8.56 -14.35
CA SER A 306 2.47 7.28 -14.12
C SER A 306 1.99 7.13 -12.67
N GLU A 307 2.77 7.58 -11.69
CA GLU A 307 2.38 7.62 -10.28
C GLU A 307 1.24 8.59 -10.02
N ILE A 308 1.33 9.81 -10.57
CA ILE A 308 0.28 10.84 -10.48
C ILE A 308 -1.03 10.33 -11.09
N LEU A 309 -1.00 9.78 -12.30
CA LEU A 309 -2.21 9.30 -12.96
C LEU A 309 -2.86 8.15 -12.16
N ARG A 310 -2.07 7.21 -11.61
CA ARG A 310 -2.62 6.16 -10.73
C ARG A 310 -3.17 6.72 -9.42
N LYS A 311 -2.57 7.78 -8.88
CA LYS A 311 -3.02 8.41 -7.64
C LYS A 311 -4.34 9.16 -7.84
N LEU A 312 -4.47 9.90 -8.94
CA LEU A 312 -5.66 10.68 -9.26
C LEU A 312 -6.77 9.81 -9.87
N HIS A 313 -6.47 9.00 -10.88
CA HIS A 313 -7.45 8.29 -11.73
C HIS A 313 -7.50 6.77 -11.53
N LYS A 314 -6.62 6.19 -10.69
CA LYS A 314 -6.54 4.72 -10.44
C LYS A 314 -6.17 3.84 -11.66
N SER A 315 -5.82 4.45 -12.78
CA SER A 315 -5.45 3.78 -14.04
C SER A 315 -4.04 4.18 -14.51
N ASP A 316 -3.47 3.42 -15.43
CA ASP A 316 -2.22 3.75 -16.13
C ASP A 316 -2.43 4.56 -17.43
N LYS A 317 -3.70 4.77 -17.80
CA LYS A 317 -4.15 5.54 -18.96
C LYS A 317 -5.45 6.27 -18.64
N ILE A 318 -5.72 7.33 -19.37
CA ILE A 318 -7.00 8.04 -19.34
C ILE A 318 -7.50 8.23 -20.77
N GLY A 319 -8.64 7.62 -21.09
CA GLY A 319 -9.06 7.43 -22.47
C GLY A 319 -7.95 6.78 -23.30
N ASN A 320 -7.53 7.44 -24.38
CA ASN A 320 -6.45 7.00 -25.26
C ASN A 320 -5.05 7.52 -24.86
N LEU A 321 -4.95 8.38 -23.85
CA LEU A 321 -3.70 9.02 -23.45
C LEU A 321 -2.91 8.13 -22.49
N ASN A 322 -1.61 7.99 -22.74
CA ASN A 322 -0.68 7.47 -21.73
C ASN A 322 -0.39 8.53 -20.66
N SER A 323 0.32 8.15 -19.59
CA SER A 323 0.57 9.05 -18.46
C SER A 323 1.39 10.30 -18.82
N ASP A 324 2.32 10.21 -19.76
CA ASP A 324 3.14 11.36 -20.20
C ASP A 324 2.33 12.33 -21.04
N GLN A 325 1.51 11.81 -21.95
CA GLN A 325 0.57 12.60 -22.73
C GLN A 325 -0.46 13.28 -21.83
N PHE A 326 -0.98 12.55 -20.82
CA PHE A 326 -1.87 13.10 -19.81
C PHE A 326 -1.22 14.26 -19.07
N LEU A 327 -0.03 14.04 -18.50
CA LEU A 327 0.64 15.07 -17.70
C LEU A 327 0.96 16.30 -18.55
N LEU A 328 1.52 16.13 -19.76
CA LEU A 328 1.83 17.28 -20.61
C LEU A 328 0.57 18.00 -21.09
N SER A 329 -0.50 17.26 -21.39
CA SER A 329 -1.82 17.82 -21.72
C SER A 329 -2.39 18.63 -20.54
N LEU A 330 -2.26 18.13 -19.31
CA LEU A 330 -2.67 18.82 -18.09
C LEU A 330 -1.92 20.14 -17.91
N LEU A 331 -0.59 20.11 -18.04
CA LEU A 331 0.25 21.31 -17.87
C LEU A 331 0.02 22.36 -18.96
N SER A 332 -0.33 21.92 -20.18
CA SER A 332 -0.56 22.80 -21.33
C SER A 332 -1.99 23.34 -21.40
N MET A 333 -2.96 22.64 -20.81
CA MET A 333 -4.39 22.98 -20.89
C MET A 333 -5.10 22.81 -19.53
N PRO A 334 -4.61 23.46 -18.46
CA PRO A 334 -5.11 23.23 -17.09
C PRO A 334 -6.60 23.55 -16.96
N ASP A 335 -7.08 24.62 -17.59
CA ASP A 335 -8.49 25.05 -17.54
C ASP A 335 -9.47 23.97 -18.05
N MET A 336 -9.06 23.19 -19.06
CA MET A 336 -9.87 22.08 -19.56
C MET A 336 -9.86 20.92 -18.57
N TRP A 337 -8.68 20.55 -18.07
CA TRP A 337 -8.51 19.45 -17.12
C TRP A 337 -9.21 19.70 -15.78
N MET A 338 -9.34 20.96 -15.35
CA MET A 338 -10.13 21.34 -14.17
C MET A 338 -11.61 20.95 -14.28
N ARG A 339 -12.12 20.77 -15.51
CA ARG A 339 -13.53 20.40 -15.81
C ARG A 339 -13.72 18.93 -16.12
N VAL A 340 -12.64 18.19 -16.42
CA VAL A 340 -12.73 16.76 -16.73
C VAL A 340 -12.99 16.00 -15.42
N PRO A 341 -14.07 15.21 -15.31
CA PRO A 341 -14.21 14.28 -14.19
C PRO A 341 -13.24 13.12 -14.38
N PHE A 342 -12.21 13.06 -13.55
CA PHE A 342 -11.23 11.96 -13.58
C PHE A 342 -10.60 11.67 -12.21
N ILE A 343 -10.84 12.52 -11.20
CA ILE A 343 -10.32 12.32 -9.86
C ILE A 343 -11.19 11.26 -9.19
N ALA A 344 -10.60 10.09 -8.96
CA ALA A 344 -11.29 8.89 -8.52
C ALA A 344 -11.91 9.05 -7.12
N LEU A 345 -13.23 8.95 -7.07
CA LEU A 345 -14.09 9.08 -5.90
C LEU A 345 -14.88 7.79 -5.69
N SER A 346 -14.37 6.89 -4.85
CA SER A 346 -14.98 5.56 -4.64
C SER A 346 -16.13 5.54 -3.62
N ASN A 347 -16.44 6.66 -2.98
CA ASN A 347 -17.43 6.74 -1.90
C ASN A 347 -18.67 7.50 -2.37
N LYS A 348 -19.76 6.76 -2.62
CA LYS A 348 -21.04 7.32 -3.07
C LYS A 348 -21.69 8.26 -2.06
N GLU A 349 -21.50 8.00 -0.77
CA GLU A 349 -22.04 8.86 0.30
C GLU A 349 -21.35 10.24 0.26
N LEU A 350 -20.03 10.25 0.08
CA LEU A 350 -19.25 11.48 -0.09
C LEU A 350 -19.63 12.23 -1.36
N ALA A 351 -19.82 11.51 -2.47
CA ALA A 351 -20.27 12.09 -3.74
C ALA A 351 -21.64 12.77 -3.59
N ASN A 352 -22.61 12.08 -2.98
CA ASN A 352 -23.94 12.64 -2.76
C ASN A 352 -23.93 13.82 -1.77
N TYR A 353 -23.11 13.75 -0.71
CA TYR A 353 -23.05 14.80 0.32
C TYR A 353 -22.58 16.14 -0.25
N TYR A 354 -21.61 16.11 -1.17
CA TYR A 354 -21.04 17.31 -1.80
C TYR A 354 -21.52 17.55 -3.22
N ASP A 355 -22.51 16.81 -3.73
CA ASP A 355 -22.96 16.92 -5.12
C ASP A 355 -21.81 16.79 -6.15
N LEU A 356 -20.99 15.76 -5.96
CA LEU A 356 -19.88 15.41 -6.86
C LEU A 356 -20.31 14.28 -7.80
N THR A 357 -19.67 14.18 -8.96
CA THR A 357 -19.90 13.05 -9.87
C THR A 357 -19.43 11.73 -9.23
N ASP A 358 -20.34 10.74 -9.16
CA ASP A 358 -20.06 9.43 -8.59
C ASP A 358 -18.98 8.68 -9.40
N GLY A 359 -18.06 8.01 -8.71
CA GLY A 359 -16.93 7.33 -9.32
C GLY A 359 -15.75 8.25 -9.64
N GLU A 360 -15.99 9.35 -10.34
CA GLU A 360 -14.94 10.30 -10.77
C GLU A 360 -15.46 11.74 -10.73
N CYS A 361 -14.79 12.61 -9.98
CA CYS A 361 -15.15 14.02 -9.89
C CYS A 361 -14.16 14.92 -10.63
N ALA A 362 -14.63 16.10 -11.03
CA ALA A 362 -13.78 17.14 -11.60
C ALA A 362 -13.22 18.05 -10.50
N TYR A 363 -12.04 18.62 -10.71
CA TYR A 363 -11.42 19.52 -9.73
C TYR A 363 -12.35 20.69 -9.35
N LEU A 364 -13.01 21.30 -10.33
CA LEU A 364 -13.94 22.42 -10.08
C LEU A 364 -15.14 22.05 -9.21
N GLN A 365 -15.57 20.78 -9.18
CA GLN A 365 -16.71 20.37 -8.35
C GLN A 365 -16.41 20.43 -6.86
N ALA A 366 -15.12 20.48 -6.49
CA ALA A 366 -14.67 20.61 -5.11
C ALA A 366 -14.80 22.04 -4.57
N PHE A 367 -15.10 23.01 -5.43
CA PHE A 367 -15.29 24.43 -5.08
C PHE A 367 -16.74 24.84 -5.37
N ASP A 368 -17.26 25.79 -4.61
CA ASP A 368 -18.58 26.36 -4.85
C ASP A 368 -18.54 27.52 -5.88
N ASN A 369 -19.69 28.13 -6.15
CA ASN A 369 -19.80 29.24 -7.11
C ASN A 369 -19.07 30.53 -6.67
N LYS A 370 -18.66 30.63 -5.40
CA LYS A 370 -17.87 31.74 -4.87
C LYS A 370 -16.37 31.46 -4.88
N GLY A 371 -15.98 30.21 -5.18
CA GLY A 371 -14.60 29.73 -5.12
C GLY A 371 -14.22 29.16 -3.75
N ASP A 372 -15.17 29.01 -2.82
CA ASP A 372 -14.90 28.47 -1.49
C ASP A 372 -14.73 26.93 -1.59
N TYR A 373 -13.76 26.40 -0.82
CA TYR A 373 -13.47 24.97 -0.84
C TYR A 373 -14.52 24.18 -0.04
N LYS A 374 -15.36 23.40 -0.74
CA LYS A 374 -16.55 22.75 -0.15
C LYS A 374 -16.20 21.75 0.95
N LEU A 375 -15.02 21.12 0.87
CA LEU A 375 -14.61 20.06 1.78
C LEU A 375 -14.07 20.58 3.13
N GLN A 376 -13.75 21.88 3.21
CA GLN A 376 -12.97 22.50 4.29
C GLN A 376 -13.47 22.15 5.69
N GLN A 377 -14.74 22.41 5.99
CA GLN A 377 -15.30 22.23 7.33
C GLN A 377 -15.18 20.78 7.82
N LYS A 378 -15.52 19.80 6.98
CA LYS A 378 -15.40 18.38 7.36
C LYS A 378 -13.96 17.88 7.37
N LEU A 379 -13.07 18.49 6.59
CA LEU A 379 -11.65 18.19 6.65
C LEU A 379 -11.06 18.59 8.01
N GLU A 380 -11.37 19.79 8.49
CA GLU A 380 -10.94 20.24 9.83
C GLU A 380 -11.46 19.29 10.92
N GLU A 381 -12.75 18.93 10.87
CA GLU A 381 -13.31 17.92 11.78
C GLU A 381 -12.57 16.57 11.68
N ALA A 382 -12.20 16.13 10.48
CA ALA A 382 -11.52 14.85 10.26
C ALA A 382 -10.06 14.86 10.73
N TYR A 383 -9.33 15.95 10.50
CA TYR A 383 -7.94 16.10 10.94
C TYR A 383 -7.82 16.20 12.47
N ASN A 384 -8.81 16.82 13.12
CA ASN A 384 -8.90 16.93 14.58
C ASN A 384 -9.29 15.62 15.27
N LYS A 385 -9.78 14.61 14.53
CA LYS A 385 -10.01 13.27 15.06
C LYS A 385 -8.72 12.46 15.10
N MET A 386 -8.61 11.60 16.11
CA MET A 386 -7.54 10.59 16.15
C MET A 386 -7.69 9.61 14.98
N PRO A 387 -6.59 9.09 14.41
CA PRO A 387 -6.64 8.16 13.28
C PRO A 387 -7.53 6.92 13.50
N ALA A 388 -7.63 6.45 14.75
CA ALA A 388 -8.49 5.33 15.14
C ALA A 388 -9.99 5.69 15.24
N GLU A 389 -10.31 6.97 15.42
CA GLU A 389 -11.68 7.48 15.52
C GLU A 389 -12.22 7.95 14.16
N ARG A 390 -11.34 8.11 13.16
CA ARG A 390 -11.74 8.50 11.80
C ARG A 390 -12.59 7.41 11.15
N THR A 391 -13.82 7.79 10.81
CA THR A 391 -14.76 6.95 10.07
C THR A 391 -14.26 6.70 8.65
N ARG A 392 -14.92 5.78 7.92
CA ARG A 392 -14.64 5.60 6.50
C ARG A 392 -14.88 6.89 5.71
N PHE A 393 -15.93 7.64 6.03
CA PHE A 393 -16.21 8.93 5.40
C PHE A 393 -15.04 9.89 5.59
N ASP A 394 -14.55 10.03 6.82
CA ASP A 394 -13.38 10.87 7.13
C ASP A 394 -12.16 10.42 6.29
N LYS A 395 -11.85 9.13 6.25
CA LYS A 395 -10.69 8.60 5.50
C LYS A 395 -10.80 8.83 3.99
N ASP A 396 -11.98 8.61 3.42
CA ASP A 396 -12.22 8.83 1.99
C ASP A 396 -12.21 10.34 1.65
N LEU A 397 -12.68 11.20 2.57
CA LEU A 397 -12.63 12.66 2.47
C LEU A 397 -11.18 13.18 2.48
N LEU A 398 -10.35 12.75 3.45
CA LEU A 398 -8.93 13.11 3.53
C LEU A 398 -8.17 12.70 2.27
N LYS A 399 -8.50 11.53 1.71
CA LYS A 399 -7.90 11.04 0.48
C LYS A 399 -8.33 11.85 -0.74
N LEU A 400 -9.59 12.29 -0.81
CA LEU A 400 -10.06 13.18 -1.87
C LEU A 400 -9.34 14.53 -1.79
N ASP A 401 -9.19 15.11 -0.59
CA ASP A 401 -8.40 16.33 -0.37
C ASP A 401 -6.96 16.18 -0.84
N GLU A 402 -6.28 15.09 -0.50
CA GLU A 402 -4.93 14.80 -1.01
C GLU A 402 -4.89 14.81 -2.54
N GLN A 403 -5.87 14.18 -3.22
CA GLN A 403 -5.94 14.16 -4.68
C GLN A 403 -6.21 15.55 -5.28
N ILE A 404 -7.08 16.35 -4.67
CA ILE A 404 -7.38 17.73 -5.08
C ILE A 404 -6.13 18.61 -4.91
N ASN A 405 -5.40 18.49 -3.81
CA ASN A 405 -4.18 19.26 -3.55
C ASN A 405 -3.03 18.84 -4.47
N ILE A 406 -2.91 17.56 -4.81
CA ILE A 406 -1.96 17.09 -5.84
C ILE A 406 -2.30 17.74 -7.18
N PHE A 407 -3.57 17.71 -7.60
CA PHE A 407 -4.00 18.36 -8.84
C PHE A 407 -3.71 19.86 -8.83
N HIS A 408 -4.00 20.55 -7.71
CA HIS A 408 -3.73 21.98 -7.53
C HIS A 408 -2.25 22.31 -7.71
N GLN A 409 -1.35 21.56 -7.07
CA GLN A 409 0.09 21.77 -7.23
C GLN A 409 0.60 21.47 -8.64
N LEU A 410 -0.02 20.52 -9.37
CA LEU A 410 0.32 20.24 -10.76
C LEU A 410 -0.04 21.41 -11.68
N ILE A 411 -1.26 21.95 -11.57
CA ILE A 411 -1.68 23.10 -12.40
C ILE A 411 -0.91 24.38 -12.06
N ASN A 412 -0.36 24.47 -10.84
CA ASN A 412 0.54 25.54 -10.42
C ASN A 412 2.04 25.24 -10.69
N TYR A 413 2.37 24.14 -11.36
CA TYR A 413 3.74 23.76 -11.72
C TYR A 413 4.70 23.53 -10.55
N GLN A 414 4.18 23.17 -9.37
CA GLN A 414 4.95 23.01 -8.11
C GLN A 414 5.47 21.58 -7.87
N MET A 415 5.04 20.59 -8.65
CA MET A 415 5.47 19.19 -8.45
C MET A 415 6.56 18.72 -9.41
N LEU A 416 6.93 19.51 -10.42
CA LEU A 416 7.94 19.15 -11.41
C LEU A 416 9.30 19.74 -11.02
N ASN A 417 9.97 19.14 -10.02
CA ASN A 417 11.31 19.56 -9.58
C ASN A 417 12.33 19.30 -10.70
N LEU A 418 12.51 20.28 -11.58
CA LEU A 418 13.28 20.20 -12.82
C LEU A 418 14.64 20.88 -12.74
N PHE A 419 14.79 21.85 -11.84
CA PHE A 419 15.92 22.76 -11.85
C PHE A 419 16.88 22.48 -10.69
N PRO A 420 18.03 21.81 -10.94
CA PRO A 420 19.08 21.69 -9.92
C PRO A 420 19.62 23.07 -9.53
N LYS A 421 19.90 23.25 -8.24
CA LYS A 421 20.67 24.38 -7.73
C LYS A 421 22.04 23.87 -7.25
N GLU A 422 23.11 24.33 -7.91
CA GLU A 422 24.48 23.83 -7.67
C GLU A 422 24.94 23.98 -6.22
N ASP A 423 24.67 25.13 -5.61
CA ASP A 423 25.18 25.51 -4.29
C ASP A 423 24.18 25.24 -3.15
N ASP A 424 23.11 24.47 -3.42
CA ASP A 424 22.13 24.11 -2.40
C ASP A 424 22.71 23.05 -1.44
N PRO A 425 22.80 23.32 -0.12
CA PRO A 425 23.40 22.37 0.84
C PRO A 425 22.72 21.00 0.88
N ASN A 426 21.44 20.94 0.50
CA ASN A 426 20.64 19.72 0.48
C ASN A 426 20.49 19.14 -0.94
N HIS A 427 21.17 19.73 -1.92
CA HIS A 427 21.07 19.37 -3.34
C HIS A 427 19.62 19.38 -3.86
N LYS A 428 18.82 20.35 -3.40
CA LYS A 428 17.41 20.49 -3.79
C LYS A 428 17.28 20.90 -5.26
N TRP A 429 16.30 20.29 -5.94
CA TRP A 429 15.81 20.74 -7.23
C TRP A 429 14.51 21.51 -7.05
N TYR A 430 14.35 22.57 -7.83
CA TYR A 430 13.22 23.48 -7.76
C TYR A 430 12.24 23.21 -8.89
N ALA A 431 10.96 23.35 -8.61
CA ALA A 431 9.90 23.31 -9.61
C ALA A 431 9.68 24.70 -10.24
N PRO A 432 9.14 24.77 -11.48
CA PRO A 432 8.85 26.04 -12.13
C PRO A 432 7.89 26.96 -11.35
N GLY A 433 6.99 26.38 -10.57
CA GLY A 433 6.04 27.09 -9.72
C GLY A 433 6.55 27.42 -8.31
N ASP A 434 7.81 27.09 -7.99
CA ASP A 434 8.43 27.45 -6.71
C ASP A 434 8.84 28.93 -6.68
N ASP A 435 9.25 29.41 -5.51
CA ASP A 435 10.01 30.65 -5.42
C ASP A 435 11.42 30.45 -6.00
N LEU A 436 11.66 31.05 -7.17
CA LEU A 436 12.92 30.96 -7.91
C LEU A 436 13.88 32.12 -7.59
N SER A 437 13.59 32.95 -6.57
CA SER A 437 14.46 34.05 -6.13
C SER A 437 15.85 33.58 -5.66
N GLU A 438 15.95 32.31 -5.29
CA GLU A 438 17.18 31.59 -4.96
C GLU A 438 18.17 31.46 -6.14
N PHE A 439 17.70 31.68 -7.38
CA PHE A 439 18.55 31.70 -8.58
C PHE A 439 18.93 33.12 -8.96
N ALA A 440 20.21 33.35 -9.28
CA ALA A 440 20.72 34.65 -9.69
C ALA A 440 21.26 34.65 -11.13
N GLY A 441 21.36 35.84 -11.72
CA GLY A 441 22.02 36.05 -13.01
C GLY A 441 21.39 35.28 -14.17
N LYS A 442 22.22 34.59 -14.97
CA LYS A 442 21.78 33.87 -16.18
C LYS A 442 20.86 32.69 -15.86
N ASP A 443 21.08 32.01 -14.75
CA ASP A 443 20.29 30.85 -14.35
C ASP A 443 18.86 31.27 -14.00
N SER A 444 18.70 32.39 -13.28
CA SER A 444 17.38 32.98 -12.95
C SER A 444 16.52 33.23 -14.18
N MET A 445 17.11 33.80 -15.24
CA MET A 445 16.42 34.06 -16.51
C MET A 445 16.00 32.78 -17.24
N PHE A 446 16.81 31.72 -17.12
CA PHE A 446 16.49 30.42 -17.73
C PHE A 446 15.35 29.73 -16.98
N VAL A 447 15.49 29.52 -15.67
CA VAL A 447 14.52 28.75 -14.87
C VAL A 447 13.14 29.40 -14.81
N SER A 448 13.07 30.74 -14.83
CA SER A 448 11.81 31.49 -14.80
C SER A 448 11.04 31.51 -16.12
N ARG A 449 11.69 31.22 -17.26
CA ARG A 449 11.07 31.38 -18.59
C ARG A 449 10.97 30.09 -19.39
N ILE A 450 11.90 29.15 -19.21
CA ILE A 450 12.03 28.00 -20.11
C ILE A 450 10.77 27.13 -20.15
N MET A 451 10.08 26.96 -19.02
CA MET A 451 8.85 26.16 -18.98
C MET A 451 7.66 26.87 -19.60
N GLY A 452 7.52 28.18 -19.39
CA GLY A 452 6.49 28.97 -20.09
C GLY A 452 6.68 28.93 -21.61
N TRP A 453 7.94 29.04 -22.07
CA TRP A 453 8.27 28.90 -23.49
C TRP A 453 7.98 27.48 -24.00
N TYR A 454 8.41 26.44 -23.27
CA TYR A 454 8.14 25.05 -23.63
C TYR A 454 6.64 24.78 -23.83
N LEU A 455 5.79 25.20 -22.88
CA LEU A 455 4.35 24.99 -22.95
C LEU A 455 3.70 25.77 -24.09
N ALA A 456 4.22 26.95 -24.44
CA ALA A 456 3.78 27.69 -25.62
C ALA A 456 4.08 26.93 -26.92
N GLU A 457 5.30 26.40 -27.07
CA GLU A 457 5.66 25.58 -28.23
C GLU A 457 4.85 24.27 -28.31
N VAL A 458 4.49 23.68 -27.17
CA VAL A 458 3.58 22.52 -27.11
C VAL A 458 2.18 22.91 -27.59
N GLN A 459 1.64 24.05 -27.16
CA GLN A 459 0.33 24.53 -27.61
C GLN A 459 0.30 24.80 -29.12
N ASP A 460 1.36 25.39 -29.67
CA ASP A 460 1.51 25.58 -31.12
C ASP A 460 1.58 24.24 -31.86
N ALA A 461 2.35 23.28 -31.33
CA ALA A 461 2.48 21.93 -31.89
C ALA A 461 1.16 21.15 -31.85
N LEU A 462 0.30 21.36 -30.84
CA LEU A 462 -1.03 20.75 -30.77
C LEU A 462 -1.95 21.21 -31.90
N GLN A 463 -1.73 22.40 -32.47
CA GLN A 463 -2.51 22.91 -33.59
C GLN A 463 -1.87 22.57 -34.94
N GLY A 464 -0.54 22.76 -35.06
CA GLY A 464 0.20 22.63 -36.31
C GLY A 464 0.80 21.24 -36.59
N GLY A 465 0.92 20.39 -35.56
CA GLY A 465 1.52 19.06 -35.65
C GLY A 465 3.05 19.04 -35.71
N ASP A 466 3.72 20.20 -35.77
CA ASP A 466 5.19 20.30 -35.75
C ASP A 466 5.72 20.39 -34.31
N TRP A 467 6.43 19.34 -33.88
CA TRP A 467 6.98 19.21 -32.54
C TRP A 467 8.46 19.61 -32.45
N SER A 468 9.05 20.12 -33.53
CA SER A 468 10.49 20.36 -33.63
C SER A 468 10.98 21.40 -32.61
N LYS A 469 10.30 22.53 -32.51
CA LYS A 469 10.64 23.59 -31.53
C LYS A 469 10.45 23.13 -30.09
N ALA A 470 9.34 22.46 -29.80
CA ALA A 470 9.10 21.90 -28.47
C ALA A 470 10.19 20.88 -28.08
N ASN A 471 10.69 20.09 -29.04
CA ASN A 471 11.82 19.18 -28.81
C ASN A 471 13.12 19.95 -28.49
N GLU A 472 13.41 21.03 -29.22
CA GLU A 472 14.61 21.85 -28.95
C GLU A 472 14.59 22.42 -27.53
N VAL A 473 13.42 22.89 -27.06
CA VAL A 473 13.30 23.42 -25.68
C VAL A 473 13.52 22.31 -24.63
N ILE A 474 13.05 21.08 -24.85
CA ILE A 474 13.35 19.93 -23.98
C ILE A 474 14.87 19.68 -23.93
N ASP A 475 15.54 19.73 -25.08
CA ASP A 475 16.98 19.50 -25.16
C ASP A 475 17.76 20.60 -24.41
N MET A 476 17.26 21.85 -24.42
CA MET A 476 17.80 22.93 -23.59
C MET A 476 17.65 22.65 -22.09
N ILE A 477 16.48 22.16 -21.64
CA ILE A 477 16.25 21.78 -20.23
C ILE A 477 17.20 20.66 -19.82
N SER A 478 17.31 19.61 -20.64
CA SER A 478 18.22 18.48 -20.41
C SER A 478 19.68 18.94 -20.31
N THR A 479 20.11 19.83 -21.22
CA THR A 479 21.46 20.40 -21.21
C THR A 479 21.72 21.21 -19.93
N TYR A 480 20.75 22.01 -19.49
CA TYR A 480 20.84 22.74 -18.23
C TYR A 480 20.98 21.79 -17.04
N GLN A 481 20.15 20.75 -16.96
CA GLN A 481 20.19 19.75 -15.88
C GLN A 481 21.54 19.04 -15.81
N GLN A 482 22.10 18.63 -16.95
CA GLN A 482 23.41 17.99 -17.01
C GLN A 482 24.56 18.94 -16.61
N ALA A 483 24.48 20.21 -16.99
CA ALA A 483 25.50 21.19 -16.67
C ALA A 483 25.51 21.59 -15.18
N LYS A 484 24.30 21.70 -14.59
CA LYS A 484 24.09 22.24 -13.25
C LYS A 484 24.00 21.19 -12.15
N ASN A 485 23.75 19.92 -12.49
CA ASN A 485 23.72 18.89 -11.49
C ASN A 485 25.10 18.24 -11.29
N LYS A 486 25.91 18.83 -10.40
CA LYS A 486 27.27 18.37 -10.10
C LYS A 486 27.37 17.41 -8.90
N THR A 487 26.29 17.28 -8.12
CA THR A 487 26.30 16.64 -6.79
C THR A 487 25.48 15.35 -6.77
N LEU A 488 24.30 15.34 -7.38
CA LEU A 488 23.50 14.14 -7.54
C LEU A 488 23.88 13.45 -8.85
N ASP A 489 24.25 12.18 -8.83
CA ASP A 489 24.55 11.46 -10.08
C ASP A 489 23.23 11.19 -10.86
N ILE A 490 22.93 11.98 -11.91
CA ILE A 490 21.96 11.58 -12.93
C ILE A 490 22.65 10.52 -13.78
N SER A 491 22.57 9.27 -13.37
CA SER A 491 23.03 8.17 -14.20
C SER A 491 22.10 8.02 -15.42
N PRO A 492 22.54 8.35 -16.65
CA PRO A 492 21.65 8.27 -17.82
C PRO A 492 21.19 6.83 -18.06
N LYS A 493 22.09 5.88 -17.80
CA LYS A 493 21.81 4.45 -17.85
C LYS A 493 20.71 4.03 -16.87
N LYS A 494 20.65 4.63 -15.67
CA LYS A 494 19.62 4.33 -14.68
C LYS A 494 18.26 4.86 -15.11
N ILE A 495 18.21 6.08 -15.64
CA ILE A 495 17.00 6.67 -16.22
C ILE A 495 16.48 5.83 -17.39
N GLU A 496 17.35 5.46 -18.34
CA GLU A 496 16.98 4.59 -19.47
C GLU A 496 16.47 3.21 -19.01
N THR A 497 17.11 2.64 -17.97
CA THR A 497 16.68 1.37 -17.38
C THR A 497 15.28 1.50 -16.75
N GLU A 498 14.99 2.61 -16.06
CA GLU A 498 13.68 2.87 -15.47
C GLU A 498 12.59 3.06 -16.54
N LEU A 499 12.87 3.82 -17.60
CA LEU A 499 11.99 3.95 -18.77
C LEU A 499 11.68 2.59 -19.42
N LYS A 500 12.71 1.77 -19.62
CA LYS A 500 12.56 0.40 -20.15
C LYS A 500 11.73 -0.47 -19.22
N TYR A 501 11.99 -0.41 -17.91
CA TYR A 501 11.26 -1.16 -16.90
C TYR A 501 9.76 -0.80 -16.92
N ASN A 502 9.43 0.50 -16.97
CA ASN A 502 8.05 0.97 -17.04
C ASN A 502 7.35 0.49 -18.32
N LYS A 503 8.03 0.60 -19.47
CA LYS A 503 7.49 0.16 -20.77
C LYS A 503 7.24 -1.35 -20.85
N MET A 504 8.10 -2.15 -20.21
CA MET A 504 7.98 -3.61 -20.23
C MET A 504 6.78 -4.12 -19.42
N ASP A 505 6.34 -3.38 -18.40
CA ASP A 505 5.29 -3.76 -17.45
C ASP A 505 5.39 -5.25 -17.02
N VAL A 506 6.60 -5.60 -16.57
CA VAL A 506 7.03 -6.99 -16.39
C VAL A 506 6.05 -7.78 -15.54
N PHE A 507 5.59 -7.21 -14.43
CA PHE A 507 4.73 -7.91 -13.48
C PHE A 507 3.30 -8.10 -14.02
N ARG A 508 2.76 -7.19 -14.83
CA ARG A 508 1.47 -7.39 -15.51
C ARG A 508 1.58 -8.53 -16.53
N GLN A 509 2.69 -8.60 -17.27
CA GLN A 509 2.93 -9.70 -18.20
C GLN A 509 3.13 -11.03 -17.47
N CYS A 510 3.87 -11.05 -16.37
CA CYS A 510 4.01 -12.23 -15.53
C CYS A 510 2.66 -12.70 -14.97
N LYS A 511 1.80 -11.79 -14.50
CA LYS A 511 0.43 -12.11 -14.06
C LYS A 511 -0.35 -12.83 -15.17
N LYS A 512 -0.38 -12.27 -16.39
CA LYS A 512 -1.06 -12.89 -17.54
C LYS A 512 -0.45 -14.24 -17.89
N GLY A 513 0.88 -14.32 -17.95
CA GLY A 513 1.64 -15.54 -18.25
C GLY A 513 1.35 -16.66 -17.26
N TYR A 514 1.41 -16.39 -15.95
CA TYR A 514 1.08 -17.38 -14.93
C TYR A 514 -0.38 -17.80 -14.97
N LEU A 515 -1.31 -16.88 -15.21
CA LEU A 515 -2.74 -17.20 -15.29
C LEU A 515 -3.02 -18.13 -16.47
N ILE A 516 -2.50 -17.81 -17.66
CA ILE A 516 -2.70 -18.59 -18.88
C ILE A 516 -1.99 -19.94 -18.78
N LEU A 517 -0.69 -19.94 -18.49
CA LEU A 517 0.11 -21.16 -18.48
C LEU A 517 -0.24 -22.05 -17.28
N GLY A 518 -0.49 -21.48 -16.11
CA GLY A 518 -0.99 -22.21 -14.95
C GLY A 518 -2.37 -22.80 -15.21
N GLY A 519 -3.27 -22.04 -15.84
CA GLY A 519 -4.59 -22.53 -16.26
C GLY A 519 -4.49 -23.68 -17.28
N LEU A 520 -3.66 -23.53 -18.32
CA LEU A 520 -3.40 -24.59 -19.30
C LEU A 520 -2.77 -25.82 -18.65
N MET A 521 -1.81 -25.64 -17.75
CA MET A 521 -1.18 -26.72 -16.99
C MET A 521 -2.23 -27.47 -16.15
N LEU A 522 -3.16 -26.75 -15.53
CA LEU A 522 -4.26 -27.33 -14.77
C LEU A 522 -5.20 -28.15 -15.67
N VAL A 523 -5.64 -27.58 -16.79
CA VAL A 523 -6.52 -28.26 -17.77
C VAL A 523 -5.86 -29.52 -18.35
N LEU A 524 -4.59 -29.43 -18.76
CA LEU A 524 -3.84 -30.58 -19.27
C LEU A 524 -3.64 -31.66 -18.20
N SER A 525 -3.27 -31.26 -16.99
CA SER A 525 -3.13 -32.18 -15.86
C SER A 525 -4.45 -32.88 -15.56
N PHE A 526 -5.56 -32.17 -15.63
CA PHE A 526 -6.90 -32.70 -15.46
C PHE A 526 -7.28 -33.69 -16.58
N ALA A 527 -7.08 -33.31 -17.85
CA ALA A 527 -7.36 -34.20 -18.97
C ALA A 527 -6.56 -35.52 -18.89
N MET A 528 -5.31 -35.45 -18.40
CA MET A 528 -4.46 -36.62 -18.17
C MET A 528 -4.96 -37.59 -17.08
N LEU A 529 -5.97 -37.22 -16.29
CA LEU A 529 -6.62 -38.13 -15.34
C LEU A 529 -7.56 -39.11 -16.05
N PHE A 530 -8.22 -38.68 -17.14
CA PHE A 530 -9.14 -39.53 -17.91
C PHE A 530 -8.41 -40.40 -18.92
N LYS A 531 -7.42 -39.80 -19.63
CA LYS A 531 -6.68 -40.52 -20.66
C LYS A 531 -5.25 -39.98 -20.76
N GLN A 532 -4.27 -40.89 -20.78
CA GLN A 532 -2.86 -40.51 -20.90
C GLN A 532 -2.37 -40.72 -22.31
N GLN A 533 -2.17 -39.63 -23.04
CA GLN A 533 -1.57 -39.65 -24.38
C GLN A 533 -0.19 -38.97 -24.37
N LYS A 534 0.70 -39.41 -25.26
CA LYS A 534 2.09 -38.92 -25.34
C LYS A 534 2.15 -37.40 -25.59
N TRP A 535 1.26 -36.86 -26.42
CA TRP A 535 1.18 -35.42 -26.69
C TRP A 535 0.82 -34.59 -25.45
N MET A 536 0.04 -35.14 -24.51
CA MET A 536 -0.34 -34.44 -23.27
C MET A 536 0.86 -34.31 -22.32
N LYS A 537 1.71 -35.35 -22.25
CA LYS A 537 2.97 -35.29 -21.51
C LYS A 537 3.94 -34.28 -22.12
N ALA A 538 4.06 -34.26 -23.45
CA ALA A 538 4.86 -33.27 -24.15
C ALA A 538 4.30 -31.85 -23.92
N GLY A 539 2.98 -31.67 -23.99
CA GLY A 539 2.29 -30.41 -23.70
C GLY A 539 2.56 -29.92 -22.28
N LEU A 540 2.50 -30.79 -21.28
CA LEU A 540 2.81 -30.43 -19.88
C LEU A 540 4.26 -29.94 -19.72
N TRP A 541 5.22 -30.61 -20.37
CA TRP A 541 6.62 -30.18 -20.40
C TRP A 541 6.81 -28.82 -21.06
N ILE A 542 6.16 -28.59 -22.21
CA ILE A 542 6.21 -27.32 -22.94
C ILE A 542 5.61 -26.19 -22.07
N VAL A 543 4.45 -26.42 -21.47
CA VAL A 543 3.82 -25.44 -20.57
C VAL A 543 4.70 -25.20 -19.33
N GLY A 544 5.36 -26.24 -18.80
CA GLY A 544 6.34 -26.12 -17.72
C GLY A 544 7.55 -25.26 -18.07
N ILE A 545 8.11 -25.41 -19.28
CA ILE A 545 9.16 -24.54 -19.81
C ILE A 545 8.64 -23.10 -19.93
N GLY A 546 7.40 -22.92 -20.40
CA GLY A 546 6.75 -21.62 -20.44
C GLY A 546 6.65 -20.97 -19.04
N VAL A 547 6.20 -21.71 -18.03
CA VAL A 547 6.14 -21.22 -16.64
C VAL A 547 7.53 -20.84 -16.13
N LEU A 548 8.56 -21.63 -16.44
CA LEU A 548 9.95 -21.31 -16.10
C LEU A 548 10.43 -20.03 -16.79
N ALA A 549 10.08 -19.81 -18.06
CA ALA A 549 10.41 -18.59 -18.78
C ALA A 549 9.74 -17.36 -18.14
N VAL A 550 8.45 -17.46 -17.79
CA VAL A 550 7.73 -16.39 -17.07
C VAL A 550 8.35 -16.15 -15.68
N PHE A 551 8.83 -17.20 -15.02
CA PHE A 551 9.55 -17.12 -13.76
C PHE A 551 10.89 -16.39 -13.86
N LEU A 552 11.68 -16.67 -14.88
CA LEU A 552 12.92 -15.94 -15.16
C LEU A 552 12.66 -14.48 -15.51
N LEU A 553 11.58 -14.20 -16.26
CA LEU A 553 11.15 -12.83 -16.55
C LEU A 553 10.71 -12.09 -15.26
N HIS A 554 9.98 -12.77 -14.36
CA HIS A 554 9.62 -12.23 -13.05
C HIS A 554 10.88 -11.88 -12.25
N MET A 555 11.83 -12.81 -12.16
CA MET A 555 13.12 -12.59 -11.48
C MET A 555 13.89 -11.41 -12.08
N TYR A 556 13.94 -11.31 -13.41
CA TYR A 556 14.53 -10.17 -14.11
C TYR A 556 13.84 -8.84 -13.74
N GLY A 557 12.50 -8.81 -13.72
CA GLY A 557 11.73 -7.63 -13.29
C GLY A 557 12.05 -7.18 -11.87
N MET A 558 12.16 -8.13 -10.93
CA MET A 558 12.59 -7.81 -9.56
C MET A 558 14.03 -7.29 -9.50
N GLY A 559 14.94 -7.86 -10.29
CA GLY A 559 16.33 -7.41 -10.39
C GLY A 559 16.43 -5.96 -10.93
N MET A 560 15.68 -5.64 -11.98
CA MET A 560 15.61 -4.26 -12.50
C MET A 560 15.07 -3.31 -11.44
N ARG A 561 13.99 -3.70 -10.74
CA ARG A 561 13.39 -2.88 -9.68
C ARG A 561 14.37 -2.62 -8.54
N TRP A 562 15.13 -3.63 -8.11
CA TRP A 562 16.18 -3.48 -7.10
C TRP A 562 17.23 -2.46 -7.56
N TYR A 563 17.73 -2.59 -8.79
CA TYR A 563 18.71 -1.65 -9.35
C TYR A 563 18.19 -0.21 -9.43
N ILE A 564 16.96 -0.01 -9.88
CA ILE A 564 16.31 1.30 -10.00
C ILE A 564 16.08 1.92 -8.61
N ALA A 565 15.48 1.17 -7.70
CA ALA A 565 15.08 1.65 -6.38
C ALA A 565 16.28 1.86 -5.43
N GLY A 566 17.37 1.11 -5.62
CA GLY A 566 18.54 1.16 -4.74
C GLY A 566 18.38 0.34 -3.45
N TYR A 567 17.27 -0.37 -3.28
CA TYR A 567 17.00 -1.23 -2.13
C TYR A 567 16.24 -2.50 -2.56
N ALA A 568 16.21 -3.51 -1.70
CA ALA A 568 15.59 -4.79 -2.02
C ALA A 568 14.06 -4.68 -2.15
N PRO A 569 13.43 -5.28 -3.18
CA PRO A 569 12.02 -5.04 -3.54
C PRO A 569 11.05 -5.83 -2.64
N TRP A 570 11.01 -5.50 -1.35
CA TRP A 570 10.05 -6.00 -0.35
C TRP A 570 9.69 -4.95 0.71
N SER A 571 9.97 -3.67 0.43
CA SER A 571 9.86 -2.58 1.39
C SER A 571 8.43 -2.12 1.65
N ASN A 572 7.55 -2.29 0.66
CA ASN A 572 6.16 -1.86 0.70
C ASN A 572 5.21 -2.99 0.30
N SER A 573 3.92 -2.83 0.59
CA SER A 573 2.91 -3.88 0.39
C SER A 573 2.82 -4.37 -1.06
N TYR A 574 3.02 -3.48 -2.05
CA TYR A 574 3.04 -3.86 -3.46
C TYR A 574 4.23 -4.77 -3.77
N GLU A 575 5.42 -4.38 -3.34
CA GLU A 575 6.65 -5.15 -3.49
C GLU A 575 6.57 -6.50 -2.78
N THR A 576 6.01 -6.54 -1.58
CA THR A 576 5.75 -7.79 -0.86
C THR A 576 4.85 -8.72 -1.67
N MET A 577 3.79 -8.22 -2.31
CA MET A 577 2.91 -9.04 -3.16
C MET A 577 3.66 -9.64 -4.36
N VAL A 578 4.50 -8.86 -5.03
CA VAL A 578 5.34 -9.32 -6.14
C VAL A 578 6.32 -10.40 -5.66
N TYR A 579 7.01 -10.15 -4.55
CA TYR A 579 7.95 -11.09 -3.95
C TYR A 579 7.28 -12.42 -3.55
N VAL A 580 6.11 -12.37 -2.89
CA VAL A 580 5.36 -13.56 -2.48
C VAL A 580 4.91 -14.37 -3.70
N ALA A 581 4.49 -13.72 -4.79
CA ALA A 581 4.15 -14.40 -6.03
C ALA A 581 5.36 -15.12 -6.63
N TRP A 582 6.54 -14.48 -6.66
CA TRP A 582 7.78 -15.13 -7.10
C TRP A 582 8.15 -16.33 -6.21
N ALA A 583 8.12 -16.17 -4.88
CA ALA A 583 8.47 -17.23 -3.94
C ALA A 583 7.52 -18.43 -4.05
N THR A 584 6.23 -18.18 -4.30
CA THR A 584 5.22 -19.23 -4.50
C THR A 584 5.51 -20.05 -5.76
N VAL A 585 5.83 -19.39 -6.88
CA VAL A 585 6.19 -20.09 -8.13
C VAL A 585 7.49 -20.85 -7.97
N LEU A 586 8.50 -20.26 -7.32
CA LEU A 586 9.78 -20.94 -7.02
C LEU A 586 9.54 -22.22 -6.21
N ALA A 587 8.74 -22.14 -5.15
CA ALA A 587 8.38 -23.31 -4.36
C ALA A 587 7.71 -24.39 -5.23
N GLY A 588 6.76 -24.01 -6.08
CA GLY A 588 6.13 -24.90 -7.05
C GLY A 588 7.17 -25.62 -7.93
N LEU A 589 8.06 -24.87 -8.57
CA LEU A 589 9.11 -25.42 -9.45
C LEU A 589 10.07 -26.37 -8.72
N LEU A 590 10.44 -26.07 -7.47
CA LEU A 590 11.30 -26.92 -6.65
C LEU A 590 10.62 -28.24 -6.25
N PHE A 591 9.32 -28.22 -5.95
CA PHE A 591 8.59 -29.39 -5.49
C PHE A 591 8.03 -30.28 -6.62
N VAL A 592 7.94 -29.80 -7.86
CA VAL A 592 7.46 -30.56 -9.03
C VAL A 592 8.24 -31.87 -9.22
N ARG A 593 9.57 -31.88 -9.02
CA ARG A 593 10.42 -33.07 -9.23
C ARG A 593 10.15 -34.24 -8.27
N ARG A 594 9.41 -34.04 -7.18
CA ARG A 594 9.08 -35.13 -6.23
C ARG A 594 7.76 -35.83 -6.56
N SER A 595 6.95 -35.27 -7.47
CA SER A 595 5.58 -35.75 -7.74
C SER A 595 5.38 -36.46 -9.08
N THR A 596 6.34 -36.39 -10.01
CA THR A 596 6.50 -37.38 -11.09
C THR A 596 7.23 -38.60 -10.56
#